data_AF-A0A6B2PRY9-F1
#
_entry.id   AF-A0A6B2PRY9-F1
#
_cell.length_a   1.000
_cell.length_b   1.000
_cell.length_c   1.000
_cell.angle_alpha   90.00
_cell.angle_beta   90.00
_cell.angle_gamma   90.00
#
_symmetry.space_group_name_H-M   'P 1'
#
loop_
_entity.id
_entity.type
_entity.pdbx_description
1 polymer ?
#
loop_
_entity_poly.entity_id
_entity_poly.type
_entity_poly.pdbx_seq_one_letter_code
_entity_poly.pdbx_strand_id
1 'polypeptide(L)'
;MAILKKLQNIPSISKFLFNHYPPYRGAGIHIEVMNLELCHVRVKMPLTWKNQNLVGTHFGGSLYSMVDPFYMLILMHHLGSKYIVW
;
A
#
# COMPACT_ATOMS: atom_id res chain seq x y z
N MET A 1 -12.39 -12.84 -13.18
CA MET A 1 -11.45 -11.71 -13.34
C MET A 1 -12.08 -10.32 -13.18
N ALA A 2 -13.26 -10.02 -13.77
CA ALA A 2 -13.88 -8.70 -13.67
C ALA A 2 -14.35 -8.31 -12.24
N ILE A 3 -14.84 -9.28 -11.46
CA ILE A 3 -15.35 -9.04 -10.09
C ILE A 3 -14.19 -8.73 -9.12
N LEU A 4 -13.07 -9.46 -9.21
CA LEU A 4 -11.89 -9.18 -8.38
C LEU A 4 -11.32 -7.77 -8.62
N LYS A 5 -11.25 -7.32 -9.88
CA LYS A 5 -10.83 -5.95 -10.22
C LYS A 5 -11.79 -4.89 -9.67
N LYS A 6 -13.11 -5.15 -9.70
CA LYS A 6 -14.11 -4.26 -9.08
C LYS A 6 -13.95 -4.18 -7.55
N LEU A 7 -13.64 -5.29 -6.88
CA LEU A 7 -13.44 -5.34 -5.43
C LEU A 7 -12.13 -4.67 -4.99
N GLN A 8 -11.05 -4.77 -5.78
CA GLN A 8 -9.79 -4.04 -5.55
C GLN A 8 -9.96 -2.52 -5.66
N ASN A 9 -10.97 -2.04 -6.40
CA ASN A 9 -11.27 -0.61 -6.48
C ASN A 9 -12.06 -0.09 -5.26
N ILE A 10 -12.42 -0.96 -4.30
CA ILE A 10 -13.06 -0.55 -3.05
C ILE A 10 -11.95 -0.23 -2.04
N PRO A 11 -11.79 1.04 -1.63
CA PRO A 11 -10.68 1.45 -0.76
C PRO A 11 -10.62 0.69 0.56
N SER A 12 -11.77 0.33 1.14
CA SER A 12 -11.84 -0.43 2.40
C SER A 12 -11.31 -1.86 2.26
N ILE A 13 -11.62 -2.54 1.15
CA ILE A 13 -11.13 -3.90 0.88
C ILE A 13 -9.63 -3.87 0.60
N SER A 14 -9.18 -2.96 -0.25
CA SER A 14 -7.75 -2.82 -0.55
C SER A 14 -6.94 -2.49 0.70
N LYS A 15 -7.38 -1.52 1.51
CA LYS A 15 -6.79 -1.23 2.83
C LYS A 15 -6.72 -2.48 3.71
N PHE A 16 -7.80 -3.26 3.80
CA PHE A 16 -7.82 -4.49 4.59
C PHE A 16 -6.78 -5.50 4.08
N LEU A 17 -6.73 -5.75 2.76
CA LEU A 17 -5.80 -6.70 2.16
C LEU A 17 -4.34 -6.31 2.40
N PHE A 18 -3.98 -5.05 2.18
CA PHE A 18 -2.61 -4.57 2.43
C PHE A 18 -2.23 -4.66 3.92
N ASN A 19 -3.13 -4.30 4.84
CA ASN A 19 -2.88 -4.42 6.28
C ASN A 19 -2.77 -5.89 6.75
N HIS A 20 -3.23 -6.85 5.95
CA HIS A 20 -3.10 -8.29 6.22
C HIS A 20 -2.03 -8.97 5.36
N TYR A 21 -1.41 -8.26 4.43
CA TYR A 21 -0.38 -8.79 3.56
C TYR A 21 0.89 -9.10 4.36
N PRO A 22 1.41 -10.34 4.34
CA PRO A 22 2.51 -10.74 5.24
C PRO A 22 3.77 -9.87 5.17
N PRO A 23 4.26 -9.43 3.99
CA PRO A 23 5.41 -8.52 3.92
C PRO A 23 5.18 -7.18 4.63
N TYR A 24 4.00 -6.57 4.44
CA TYR A 24 3.65 -5.30 5.09
C TYR A 24 3.56 -5.47 6.60
N ARG A 25 2.86 -6.50 7.05
CA ARG A 25 2.73 -6.82 8.48
C ARG A 25 4.10 -7.12 9.10
N GLY A 26 4.96 -7.86 8.39
CA GLY A 26 6.32 -8.19 8.82
C GLY A 26 7.21 -6.95 8.98
N ALA A 27 7.10 -6.00 8.06
CA ALA A 27 7.81 -4.72 8.12
C ALA A 27 7.20 -3.71 9.12
N GLY A 28 6.00 -3.98 9.65
CA GLY A 28 5.27 -3.05 10.52
C GLY A 28 4.60 -1.90 9.76
N ILE A 29 4.38 -2.05 8.46
CA ILE A 29 3.69 -1.09 7.60
C ILE A 29 2.18 -1.20 7.85
N HIS A 30 1.53 -0.06 8.06
CA HIS A 30 0.08 0.03 8.26
C HIS A 30 -0.51 1.21 7.51
N ILE A 31 -1.55 0.96 6.71
CA ILE A 31 -2.31 2.00 6.03
C ILE A 31 -3.38 2.52 6.99
N GLU A 32 -3.29 3.80 7.34
CA GLU A 32 -4.25 4.49 8.21
C GLU A 32 -5.45 5.00 7.41
N VAL A 33 -5.19 5.63 6.26
CA VAL A 33 -6.21 6.23 5.40
C VAL A 33 -5.95 5.81 3.96
N MET A 34 -7.00 5.44 3.24
CA MET A 34 -6.97 5.20 1.80
C MET A 34 -8.19 5.87 1.18
N ASN A 35 -7.97 7.00 0.51
CA ASN A 35 -8.98 7.72 -0.25
C ASN A 35 -8.47 7.92 -1.68
N LEU A 36 -8.92 7.05 -2.59
CA LEU A 36 -8.46 7.04 -3.97
C LEU A 36 -9.03 8.21 -4.79
N GLU A 37 -10.25 8.67 -4.48
CA GLU A 37 -10.87 9.83 -5.14
C GLU A 37 -10.08 11.12 -4.88
N LEU A 38 -9.60 11.31 -3.65
CA LEU A 38 -8.75 12.44 -3.27
C LEU A 38 -7.25 12.20 -3.54
N CYS A 39 -6.89 11.10 -4.21
CA CYS A 39 -5.49 10.71 -4.44
C CYS A 39 -4.64 10.70 -3.15
N HIS A 40 -5.24 10.35 -2.01
CA HIS A 40 -4.63 10.47 -0.70
C HIS A 40 -4.57 9.12 0.02
N VAL A 41 -3.34 8.67 0.31
CA VAL A 41 -3.08 7.50 1.14
C VAL A 41 -2.13 7.90 2.28
N ARG A 42 -2.51 7.58 3.51
CA ARG A 42 -1.66 7.78 4.69
C ARG A 42 -1.18 6.43 5.20
N VAL A 43 0.13 6.26 5.25
CA VAL A 43 0.80 5.03 5.68
C VAL A 43 1.74 5.37 6.83
N LYS A 44 1.79 4.50 7.83
CA LYS A 44 2.75 4.58 8.94
C LYS A 44 3.60 3.32 9.03
N MET A 45 4.81 3.48 9.54
CA MET A 45 5.70 2.38 9.91
C MET A 45 6.52 2.83 11.12
N PRO A 46 6.11 2.52 12.36
CA PRO A 46 6.91 2.81 13.54
C PRO A 46 8.26 2.10 13.49
N LEU A 47 9.33 2.74 13.98
CA LEU A 47 10.65 2.11 14.08
C LEU A 47 10.62 1.04 15.16
N THR A 48 10.97 -0.18 14.77
CA THR A 48 11.07 -1.34 15.66
C THR A 48 12.32 -2.14 15.32
N TRP A 49 12.77 -2.98 16.24
CA TRP A 49 13.91 -3.87 15.98
C TRP A 49 13.72 -4.80 14.76
N LYS A 50 12.47 -5.06 14.34
CA LYS A 50 12.15 -5.90 13.16
C LYS A 50 12.33 -5.20 11.82
N ASN A 51 12.38 -3.87 11.81
CA ASN A 51 12.45 -3.07 10.58
C ASN A 51 13.61 -2.08 10.56
N GLN A 52 14.64 -2.34 11.38
CA GLN A 52 15.90 -1.62 11.40
C GLN A 52 16.88 -2.15 10.34
N ASN A 53 17.73 -1.28 9.83
CA ASN A 53 18.94 -1.63 9.08
C ASN A 53 20.14 -1.80 10.03
N LEU A 54 21.33 -2.02 9.46
CA LEU A 54 22.57 -2.22 10.22
C LEU A 54 22.95 -1.04 11.14
N VAL A 55 22.51 0.18 10.84
CA VAL A 55 22.83 1.39 11.60
C VAL A 55 21.71 1.86 12.52
N GLY A 56 20.67 1.03 12.73
CA GLY A 56 19.60 1.30 13.69
C GLY A 56 18.50 2.25 13.20
N THR A 57 18.47 2.60 11.91
CA THR A 57 17.37 3.37 11.30
C THR A 57 16.45 2.44 10.51
N HIS A 58 15.36 2.95 9.94
CA HIS A 58 14.50 2.13 9.08
C HIS A 58 15.26 1.46 7.93
N PHE A 59 14.91 0.20 7.66
CA PHE A 59 15.35 -0.50 6.46
C PHE A 59 14.81 0.19 5.20
N GLY A 60 15.71 0.53 4.27
CA GLY A 60 15.38 1.31 3.08
C GLY A 60 14.33 0.63 2.18
N GLY A 61 14.41 -0.70 2.04
CA GLY A 61 13.40 -1.45 1.27
C GLY A 61 12.00 -1.37 1.89
N SER A 62 11.90 -1.31 3.22
CA SER A 62 10.62 -1.11 3.92
C SER A 62 10.10 0.30 3.71
N LEU A 63 10.97 1.33 3.74
CA LEU A 63 10.59 2.72 3.43
C LEU A 63 10.05 2.84 2.00
N TYR A 64 10.73 2.26 1.01
CA TYR A 64 10.27 2.29 -0.38
C TYR A 64 8.91 1.58 -0.53
N SER A 65 8.75 0.44 0.16
CA SER A 65 7.50 -0.32 0.18
C SER A 65 6.32 0.47 0.76
N MET A 66 6.54 1.53 1.56
CA MET A 66 5.47 2.42 2.06
C MET A 66 4.86 3.32 0.99
N VAL A 67 5.46 3.40 -0.20
CA VAL A 67 5.03 4.31 -1.27
C VAL A 67 4.65 3.54 -2.55
N ASP A 68 5.40 2.49 -2.86
CA ASP A 68 5.43 1.83 -4.17
C ASP A 68 4.05 1.48 -4.78
N PRO A 69 3.15 0.72 -4.13
CA PRO A 69 1.91 0.30 -4.82
C PRO A 69 0.85 1.39 -4.87
N PHE A 70 0.97 2.48 -4.09
CA PHE A 70 -0.14 3.41 -3.90
C PHE A 70 -0.39 4.30 -5.11
N TYR A 71 0.67 4.72 -5.81
CA TYR A 71 0.53 5.45 -7.07
C TYR A 71 -0.13 4.58 -8.14
N MET A 72 0.30 3.32 -8.27
CA MET A 72 -0.34 2.36 -9.16
C MET A 72 -1.83 2.22 -8.85
N LEU A 73 -2.21 2.03 -7.58
CA LEU A 73 -3.63 1.89 -7.19
C LEU A 73 -4.46 3.14 -7.50
N ILE A 74 -3.92 4.32 -7.23
CA ILE A 74 -4.58 5.59 -7.57
C ILE A 74 -4.80 5.68 -9.08
N LEU A 75 -3.78 5.39 -9.88
CA LEU A 75 -3.88 5.41 -11.34
C LEU A 75 -4.85 4.35 -11.88
N MET A 76 -4.81 3.12 -11.35
CA MET A 76 -5.77 2.07 -11.70
C MET A 76 -7.22 2.50 -11.43
N HIS A 77 -7.45 3.21 -10.31
CA HIS A 77 -8.77 3.71 -9.93
C HIS A 77 -9.28 4.79 -10.90
N HIS A 78 -8.44 5.79 -11.22
CA HIS A 78 -8.84 6.94 -12.05
C HIS A 78 -8.84 6.66 -13.56
N LEU A 79 -7.87 5.89 -14.07
CA LEU A 79 -7.77 5.57 -15.50
C LEU A 79 -8.76 4.47 -15.91
N GLY A 80 -9.14 3.60 -14.97
CA GLY A 80 -10.07 2.51 -15.19
C GLY A 80 -9.51 1.39 -16.08
N SER A 81 -10.38 0.45 -16.47
CA SER A 81 -9.96 -0.82 -17.07
C SER A 81 -9.44 -0.75 -18.51
N LYS A 82 -9.46 0.44 -19.14
CA LYS A 82 -8.93 0.66 -20.48
C LYS A 82 -7.40 0.77 -20.50
N TYR A 83 -6.79 1.00 -19.34
CA TYR A 83 -5.35 1.17 -19.20
C TYR A 83 -4.76 0.02 -18.40
N ILE A 84 -3.54 -0.38 -18.80
CA ILE A 84 -2.70 -1.26 -18.00
C ILE A 84 -1.78 -0.35 -17.20
N VAL A 85 -1.85 -0.46 -15.88
CA VAL A 85 -0.96 0.22 -14.95
C VAL A 85 -0.15 -0.87 -14.24
N TRP A 86 1.16 -0.71 -14.24
CA TRP A 86 2.15 -1.58 -13.60
C TRP A 86 2.90 -0.78 -12.55
#